data_AF-A0A317PG15-F1
#
_entry.id   AF-A0A317PG15-F1
#
_cell.length_a   1.000
_cell.length_b   1.000
_cell.length_c   1.000
_cell.angle_alpha   90.00
_cell.angle_beta   90.00
_cell.angle_gamma   90.00
#
_symmetry.space_group_name_H-M   'P 1'
#
loop_
_entity.id
_entity.type
_entity.pdbx_description
1 polymer ?
#
loop_
_entity_poly.entity_id
_entity_poly.type
_entity_poly.pdbx_seq_one_letter_code
_entity_poly.pdbx_strand_id
1 'polypeptide(L)' 'MKAVGQLFVYEKVLGQSYHKVMVLPEIVPDLYRELVDSLGIEVVEYRKAGTGHVFKWRKGL' A
#
# COMPACT_ATOMS: atom_id res chain seq x y z
N MET A 1 -10.87 3.08 -0.93
CA MET A 1 -10.70 4.56 -0.97
C MET A 1 -10.41 5.22 0.38
N LYS A 2 -11.04 4.84 1.51
CA LYS A 2 -10.77 5.48 2.82
C LYS A 2 -9.29 5.43 3.26
N ALA A 3 -8.63 4.29 3.09
CA ALA A 3 -7.21 4.12 3.44
C ALA A 3 -6.26 5.04 2.64
N VAL A 4 -6.57 5.28 1.37
CA VAL A 4 -5.81 6.22 0.52
C VAL A 4 -5.91 7.63 1.09
N GLY A 5 -7.12 8.08 1.44
CA GLY A 5 -7.32 9.37 2.09
C GLY A 5 -6.54 9.53 3.40
N GLN A 6 -6.46 8.46 4.20
CA GLN A 6 -5.68 8.47 5.44
C GLN A 6 -4.19 8.72 5.18
N LEU A 7 -3.59 8.10 4.16
CA LEU A 7 -2.18 8.31 3.82
C LEU A 7 -1.88 9.78 3.46
N PHE A 8 -2.75 10.44 2.71
CA PHE A 8 -2.59 11.87 2.39
C PHE A 8 -2.80 12.77 3.60
N VAL A 9 -3.72 12.41 4.51
CA VAL A 9 -3.89 13.15 5.77
C VAL A 9 -2.65 13.01 6.65
N TYR A 10 -2.08 11.82 6.77
CA TYR A 10 -0.86 11.61 7.55
C TYR A 10 0.32 12.42 7.01
N GLU A 11 0.53 12.42 5.69
CA GLU A 11 1.57 13.24 5.06
C GLU A 11 1.38 14.74 5.36
N LYS A 12 0.15 15.25 5.23
CA LYS A 12 -0.17 16.65 5.56
C LYS A 12 0.13 16.99 7.02
N VAL A 13 -0.20 16.09 7.95
CA VAL A 13 0.05 16.29 9.38
C VAL A 13 1.54 16.23 9.71
N LEU A 14 2.30 15.37 9.02
CA LEU A 14 3.74 15.26 9.22
C LEU A 14 4.56 16.37 8.54
N GLY A 15 3.96 17.12 7.61
CA GLY A 15 4.53 18.36 7.06
C GLY A 15 5.70 18.16 6.08
N GLN A 16 5.95 16.94 5.63
CA GLN A 16 6.97 16.62 4.63
C GLN A 16 6.50 15.46 3.74
N SER A 17 7.12 15.32 2.57
CA SER A 17 6.79 14.23 1.66
C SER A 17 7.33 12.89 2.15
N TYR A 18 6.52 11.85 2.09
CA TYR A 18 6.92 10.49 2.44
C TYR A 18 6.65 9.50 1.31
N HIS A 19 7.46 8.45 1.29
CA HIS A 19 7.16 7.26 0.51
C HIS A 19 5.96 6.53 1.13
N LYS A 20 4.85 6.48 0.40
CA LYS A 20 3.59 5.90 0.90
C LYS A 20 3.51 4.44 0.47
N VAL A 21 3.26 3.56 1.43
CA VAL A 21 3.10 2.13 1.18
C VAL A 21 1.72 1.70 1.68
N MET A 22 0.99 0.95 0.84
CA MET A 22 -0.28 0.33 1.20
C MET A 22 -0.17 -1.20 1.10
N VAL A 23 -0.44 -1.87 2.21
CA VAL A 23 -0.41 -3.33 2.30
C VAL A 23 -1.81 -3.88 2.02
N LEU A 24 -1.95 -4.70 0.99
CA LEU A 24 -3.23 -5.24 0.53
C LEU A 24 -3.16 -6.77 0.40
N PRO A 25 -4.26 -7.49 0.69
CA PRO A 25 -4.26 -8.93 0.47
C PRO A 25 -4.21 -9.26 -1.03
N GLU A 26 -3.65 -10.41 -1.38
CA GLU A 26 -3.52 -10.86 -2.78
C GLU A 26 -4.86 -10.93 -3.53
N ILE A 27 -5.99 -11.05 -2.81
CA ILE A 27 -7.34 -11.16 -3.37
C ILE A 27 -7.92 -9.83 -3.88
N VAL A 28 -7.26 -8.69 -3.63
CA VAL A 28 -7.76 -7.39 -4.10
C VAL A 28 -7.68 -7.31 -5.64
N PRO A 29 -8.75 -6.92 -6.33
CA PRO A 29 -8.75 -6.83 -7.80
C PRO A 29 -7.69 -5.87 -8.35
N ASP A 30 -7.13 -6.20 -9.51
CA ASP A 30 -6.05 -5.44 -10.15
C ASP A 30 -6.43 -3.97 -10.42
N LEU A 31 -7.69 -3.69 -10.76
CA LEU A 31 -8.19 -2.32 -10.93
C LEU A 31 -7.93 -1.43 -9.71
N TYR A 32 -8.06 -1.98 -8.49
CA TYR A 32 -7.77 -1.22 -7.28
C TYR A 32 -6.27 -1.01 -7.08
N ARG A 33 -5.43 -1.96 -7.52
CA ARG A 33 -3.97 -1.83 -7.45
C ARG A 33 -3.48 -0.75 -8.41
N GLU A 34 -3.93 -0.80 -9.66
CA GLU A 34 -3.60 0.21 -10.67
C GLU A 34 -3.98 1.61 -10.21
N LEU A 35 -5.18 1.76 -9.63
CA LEU A 35 -5.62 3.04 -9.09
C LEU A 35 -4.74 3.52 -7.93
N VAL A 36 -4.33 2.64 -7.02
CA VAL A 36 -3.46 3.02 -5.89
C VAL A 36 -2.03 3.34 -6.36
N ASP A 37 -1.47 2.54 -7.28
CA ASP A 37 -0.14 2.77 -7.87
C ASP A 37 -0.12 4.10 -8.65
N SER A 38 -1.20 4.44 -9.36
CA SER A 38 -1.35 5.73 -10.07
C SER A 38 -1.31 6.97 -9.17
N LEU A 39 -1.58 6.79 -7.87
CA LEU A 39 -1.53 7.85 -6.86
C LEU A 39 -0.14 7.99 -6.22
N GLY A 40 0.87 7.29 -6.73
CA GLY A 40 2.23 7.27 -6.18
C GLY A 40 2.31 6.54 -4.84
N ILE A 41 1.41 5.59 -4.59
CA ILE A 41 1.39 4.76 -3.39
C ILE A 41 1.88 3.37 -3.79
N GLU A 42 2.98 2.91 -3.20
CA GLU A 42 3.47 1.55 -3.43
C GLU A 42 2.48 0.54 -2.83
N VAL A 43 2.10 -0.48 -3.62
CA VAL A 43 1.28 -1.59 -3.13
C VAL A 43 2.18 -2.77 -2.76
N VAL A 44 2.07 -3.23 -1.52
CA VAL A 44 2.72 -4.46 -1.05
C VAL A 44 1.70 -5.58 -0.87
N GLU A 45 1.90 -6.61 -1.69
CA GLU A 45 1.21 -7.91 -1.71
C GLU A 45 1.28 -8.60 -0.34
N TYR A 46 0.19 -9.01 0.31
CA TYR A 46 0.30 -9.99 1.40
C TYR A 46 -0.63 -11.19 1.26
N ARG A 47 -0.12 -12.33 1.72
CA ARG A 47 -0.91 -13.56 1.92
C ARG A 47 -0.66 -14.15 3.30
N LYS A 48 -1.66 -14.84 3.83
CA LYS A 48 -1.52 -15.60 5.07
C LYS A 48 -0.75 -16.89 4.80
N ALA A 49 0.22 -17.22 5.65
CA ALA A 49 0.99 -18.46 5.60
C ALA A 49 1.02 -19.10 6.99
N GLY A 50 0.12 -20.06 7.24
CA GLY A 50 -0.07 -20.66 8.55
C GLY A 50 -0.50 -19.63 9.60
N THR A 51 0.30 -19.47 10.66
CA THR A 51 0.12 -18.45 11.71
C THR A 51 0.74 -17.10 11.36
N GLY A 52 1.49 -17.01 10.26
CA GLY A 52 2.20 -15.80 9.83
C GLY A 52 1.63 -15.14 8.57
N HIS A 53 2.29 -14.08 8.13
CA HIS A 53 2.01 -13.34 6.90
C HIS A 53 3.27 -13.24 6.06
N VAL A 54 3.13 -13.42 4.74
CA VAL A 54 4.20 -13.24 3.76
C VAL A 54 3.88 -11.99 2.96
N PHE A 55 4.87 -11.11 2.84
CA PHE A 55 4.78 -9.85 2.11
C PHE A 55 5.64 -9.92 0.85
N LYS A 56 5.07 -9.48 -0.28
CA LYS A 56 5.76 -9.36 -1.58
C LYS A 56 6.26 -7.94 -1.73
N TRP A 57 7.44 -7.68 -1.19
CA TRP A 57 8.14 -6.41 -1.39
C TRP A 57 8.63 -6.29 -2.83
N ARG A 58 8.52 -5.09 -3.43
CA ARG A 58 9.26 -4.79 -4.66
C ARG A 58 10.76 -4.84 -4.34
N LYS A 59 11.56 -5.54 -5.14
CA LYS A 59 13.02 -5.61 -4.94
C LYS A 59 13.61 -4.23 -5.28
N GLY A 60 14.25 -3.57 -4.31
CA GLY A 60 15.07 -2.36 -4.56
C GLY A 60 14.72 -1.10 -3.76
N LEU A 61 14.31 -1.23 -2.49
CA LEU A 61 14.36 -0.13 -1.52
C LEU A 61 15.79 0.02 -0.96
#